data_AF-A0A328VQH4-F1
#
_entry.id   AF-A0A328VQH4-F1
#
_cell.length_a   1.000
_cell.length_b   1.000
_cell.length_c   1.000
_cell.angle_alpha   90.00
_cell.angle_beta   90.00
_cell.angle_gamma   90.00
#
_symmetry.space_group_name_H-M   'P 1'
#
loop_
_entity.id
_entity.type
_entity.pdbx_description
1 polymer ?
#
loop_
_entity_poly.entity_id
_entity_poly.type
_entity_poly.pdbx_seq_one_letter_code
_entity_poly.pdbx_strand_id
1 'polypeptide(L)' 'MRATCDVAYEMGYAVGRERADWAQLPAEALLEQVVAALKQAPVSKNEPAKLAWVVGVLEGIADATRR' A
#
# COMPACT_ATOMS: atom_id res chain seq x y z
N MET A 1 11.84 -15.73 2.73
CA MET A 1 10.41 -15.33 2.77
C MET A 1 10.20 -14.00 3.50
N ARG A 2 10.70 -13.82 4.74
CA ARG A 2 10.60 -12.57 5.50
C ARG A 2 11.10 -11.33 4.73
N ALA A 3 12.31 -11.41 4.18
CA ALA A 3 12.91 -10.32 3.37
C ALA A 3 12.06 -9.87 2.16
N THR A 4 11.23 -10.75 1.59
CA THR A 4 10.36 -10.41 0.45
C THR A 4 9.13 -9.61 0.91
N CYS A 5 8.62 -9.89 2.11
CA CYS A 5 7.50 -9.14 2.69
C CYS A 5 7.96 -7.76 3.17
N ASP A 6 9.15 -7.67 3.79
CA ASP A 6 9.70 -6.41 4.26
C ASP A 6 9.88 -5.42 3.09
N VAL A 7 10.49 -5.88 1.99
CA VAL A 7 10.65 -5.06 0.77
C VAL A 7 9.29 -4.65 0.20
N ALA A 8 8.32 -5.56 0.14
CA ALA A 8 6.99 -5.26 -0.37
C ALA A 8 6.26 -4.24 0.50
N TYR A 9 6.38 -4.34 1.82
CA TYR A 9 5.84 -3.37 2.77
C TYR A 9 6.43 -1.98 2.55
N GLU A 10 7.76 -1.85 2.52
CA GLU A 10 8.44 -0.55 2.33
C GLU A 10 8.03 0.13 1.01
N MET A 11 7.92 -0.66 -0.06
CA MET A 11 7.43 -0.18 -1.35
C MET A 11 5.98 0.32 -1.28
N GLY A 12 5.10 -0.41 -0.59
CA GLY A 12 3.72 0.01 -0.38
C GLY A 12 3.64 1.28 0.46
N TYR A 13 4.42 1.35 1.54
CA TYR A 13 4.49 2.49 2.44
C TYR A 13 4.89 3.78 1.72
N ALA A 14 5.90 3.71 0.85
CA ALA A 14 6.31 4.83 0.01
C ALA A 14 5.17 5.33 -0.89
N VAL A 15 4.46 4.42 -1.57
CA VAL A 15 3.28 4.75 -2.39
C VAL A 15 2.19 5.42 -1.55
N GLY A 16 1.91 4.88 -0.36
CA GLY A 16 0.90 5.44 0.54
C GLY A 16 1.23 6.86 0.99
N ARG A 17 2.50 7.14 1.29
CA ARG A 17 3.00 8.47 1.67
C ARG A 17 2.83 9.50 0.54
N GLU A 18 3.04 9.09 -0.71
CA GLU A 18 2.87 9.95 -1.89
C GLU A 18 1.39 10.19 -2.24
N ARG A 19 0.49 9.31 -1.79
CA ARG A 19 -0.95 9.33 -2.08
C ARG A 19 -1.79 9.71 -0.85
N ALA A 20 -1.31 10.69 -0.08
CA ALA A 20 -2.01 11.20 1.10
C ALA A 20 -3.43 11.71 0.78
N ASP A 21 -3.66 12.15 -0.46
CA ASP A 21 -4.97 12.55 -0.97
C ASP A 21 -6.02 11.44 -0.90
N TRP A 22 -5.61 10.17 -0.94
CA TRP A 22 -6.52 9.03 -0.86
C TRP A 22 -7.21 8.88 0.49
N ALA A 23 -6.70 9.49 1.56
CA ALA A 23 -7.35 9.48 2.86
C ALA A 23 -8.73 10.18 2.86
N GLN A 24 -9.01 11.01 1.85
CA GLN A 24 -10.29 11.70 1.69
C GLN A 24 -11.33 10.82 0.99
N LEU A 25 -10.93 9.67 0.44
CA LEU A 25 -11.83 8.76 -0.27
C LEU A 25 -12.69 7.97 0.72
N PRO A 26 -13.94 7.63 0.33
CA PRO A 26 -14.69 6.58 1.00
C PRO A 26 -13.90 5.27 1.01
N ALA A 27 -14.08 4.46 2.06
CA ALA A 27 -13.32 3.22 2.25
C ALA A 27 -13.36 2.28 1.03
N GLU A 28 -14.51 2.14 0.37
CA GLU A 28 -14.67 1.32 -0.84
C GLU A 28 -13.81 1.84 -2.00
N ALA A 29 -13.89 3.14 -2.30
CA ALA A 29 -13.09 3.77 -3.34
C ALA A 29 -11.59 3.72 -3.03
N LEU A 30 -11.20 3.86 -1.76
CA LEU A 30 -9.82 3.67 -1.31
C LEU A 30 -9.34 2.24 -1.63
N LEU A 31 -10.12 1.23 -1.29
CA LEU A 31 -9.77 -0.17 -1.56
C LEU A 31 -9.65 -0.45 -3.07
N GLU A 32 -10.54 0.13 -3.89
CA GLU A 32 -10.44 0.03 -5.35
C GLU A 32 -9.13 0.63 -5.88
N GLN A 33 -8.75 1.83 -5.40
CA GLN A 33 -7.48 2.47 -5.78
C GLN A 33 -6.26 1.64 -5.35
N VAL A 34 -6.28 1.10 -4.13
CA VAL A 34 -5.21 0.24 -3.61
C VAL A 34 -5.09 -1.05 -4.44
N VAL A 35 -6.21 -1.69 -4.80
CA VAL A 35 -6.21 -2.89 -5.65
C VAL A 35 -5.70 -2.57 -7.06
N ALA A 36 -6.11 -1.43 -7.64
CA ALA A 36 -5.64 -0.99 -8.95
C ALA A 36 -4.13 -0.73 -8.95
N ALA A 37 -3.60 -0.12 -7.89
CA ALA A 37 -2.17 0.12 -7.72
C ALA A 37 -1.39 -1.18 -7.47
N LEU A 38 -1.92 -2.11 -6.66
CA LEU A 38 -1.30 -3.42 -6.43
C LEU A 38 -1.14 -4.22 -7.74
N LYS A 39 -2.11 -4.13 -8.66
CA LYS A 39 -2.03 -4.79 -9.98
C LYS A 39 -0.88 -4.28 -10.85
N GLN A 40 -0.42 -3.05 -10.60
CA GLN A 40 0.69 -2.41 -11.32
C GLN A 40 2.01 -2.47 -10.55
N ALA A 41 1.96 -2.77 -9.25
CA ALA A 41 3.13 -2.80 -8.40
C ALA A 41 4.05 -3.98 -8.76
N PRO A 42 5.38 -3.79 -8.78
CA PRO A 42 6.34 -4.84 -9.09
C PRO A 42 6.57 -5.76 -7.86
N VAL A 43 5.49 -6.24 -7.26
CA VAL A 43 5.49 -7.10 -6.07
C VAL A 43 5.42 -8.57 -6.51
N SER A 44 6.08 -9.44 -5.74
CA SER A 44 6.02 -10.89 -5.96
C SER A 44 4.58 -11.40 -6.04
N LYS A 45 4.35 -12.45 -6.85
CA LYS A 45 3.04 -13.12 -6.95
C LYS A 45 2.60 -13.80 -5.65
N ASN A 46 3.47 -13.88 -4.66
CA ASN A 46 3.20 -14.47 -3.35
C ASN A 46 2.17 -13.63 -2.55
N GLU A 47 1.09 -14.26 -2.09
CA GLU A 47 0.00 -13.59 -1.36
C GLU A 47 0.48 -12.81 -0.11
N PRO A 48 1.32 -13.36 0.79
CA PRO A 48 1.95 -12.61 1.87
C PRO A 48 2.64 -11.30 1.46
N ALA A 49 3.33 -11.28 0.31
CA ALA A 49 4.02 -10.07 -0.15
C ALA A 49 3.03 -9.01 -0.65
N LYS A 50 1.95 -9.43 -1.33
CA LYS A 50 0.87 -8.52 -1.73
C LYS A 50 0.17 -7.92 -0.52
N LEU A 51 -0.12 -8.74 0.50
CA LEU A 51 -0.73 -8.27 1.75
C LEU A 51 0.19 -7.28 2.47
N ALA A 52 1.48 -7.59 2.58
CA ALA A 52 2.47 -6.70 3.17
C ALA A 52 2.52 -5.34 2.43
N TRP A 53 2.47 -5.36 1.09
CA TRP A 53 2.40 -4.15 0.28
C TRP A 53 1.12 -3.34 0.54
N VAL A 54 -0.04 -3.99 0.58
CA VAL A 54 -1.33 -3.33 0.87
C VAL A 54 -1.31 -2.67 2.25
N VAL A 55 -0.82 -3.38 3.27
CA VAL A 55 -0.67 -2.84 4.63
C VAL A 55 0.25 -1.61 4.61
N GLY A 56 1.39 -1.70 3.93
CA GLY A 56 2.31 -0.58 3.75
C GLY A 56 1.60 0.66 3.18
N VAL A 57 0.84 0.51 2.09
CA VAL A 57 0.10 1.63 1.47
C VAL A 57 -0.85 2.28 2.48
N LEU A 58 -1.65 1.50 3.18
CA LEU A 58 -2.63 2.04 4.13
C LEU A 58 -1.95 2.76 5.30
N GLU A 59 -0.86 2.22 5.83
CA GLU A 59 -0.08 2.87 6.88
C GLU A 59 0.61 4.15 6.40
N GLY A 60 1.15 4.15 5.18
CA GLY A 60 1.76 5.33 4.57
C GLY A 60 0.78 6.49 4.40
N ILE A 61 -0.45 6.20 3.98
CA ILE A 61 -1.55 7.18 3.88
C ILE A 61 -1.90 7.72 5.27
N ALA A 62 -2.06 6.83 6.25
CA ALA A 62 -2.39 7.22 7.63
C ALA A 62 -1.29 8.06 8.29
N ASP A 63 -0.01 7.80 8.00
CA ASP A 63 1.11 8.59 8.53
C ASP A 63 1.22 9.96 7.84
N ALA A 64 1.01 10.02 6.53
CA ALA A 64 1.06 11.28 5.79
C ALA A 64 -0.04 12.28 6.19
N THR A 65 -1.17 11.79 6.70
CA THR A 65 -2.32 12.61 7.12
C THR A 65 -2.29 13.09 8.56
N ARG A 66 -1.34 12.61 9.38
CA ARG A 66 -1.17 13.03 10.79
C ARG A 66 -0.19 14.20 10.97
N ARG A 67 0.33 14.77 9.88
CA ARG A 67 1.28 15.89 9.87
C ARG A 67 0.60 17.17 9.44
#